data_AF-A0A447JHS9-F1
#
_entry.id   AF-A0A447JHS9-F1
#
_cell.length_a   1.000
_cell.length_b   1.000
_cell.length_c   1.000
_cell.angle_alpha   90.00
_cell.angle_beta   90.00
_cell.angle_gamma   90.00
#
_symmetry.space_group_name_H-M   'P 1'
#
loop_
_entity.id
_entity.type
_entity.pdbx_description
1 polymer ?
#
loop_
_entity_poly.entity_id
_entity_poly.type
_entity_poly.pdbx_seq_one_letter_code
_entity_poly.pdbx_strand_id
1 'polypeptide(L)'
;MSSSCIEEVSVPDDNWYRIANELLSRADITINGSAPSDIRVKNPDFFKRVLQEGSLGLGESYMDGWWECERLDIFFSKVLRAGLENQLPPPC
;
A
#
# COMPACT_ATOMS: atom_id res chain seq x y z
N MET A 1 26.11 18.04 5.75
CA MET A 1 25.57 16.82 6.40
C MET A 1 24.11 17.11 6.72
N SER A 2 23.22 16.85 5.76
CA SER A 2 21.81 17.19 5.91
C SER A 2 21.09 15.98 6.49
N SER A 3 20.79 16.03 7.78
CA SER A 3 19.89 15.09 8.45
C SER A 3 18.51 15.22 7.80
N SER A 4 18.09 14.23 7.02
CA SER A 4 16.66 14.04 6.78
C SER A 4 16.08 13.39 8.03
N CYS A 5 15.33 14.16 8.80
CA CYS A 5 14.48 13.64 9.85
C CYS A 5 13.49 12.69 9.17
N ILE A 6 13.71 11.37 9.31
CA ILE A 6 12.70 10.39 8.97
C ILE A 6 11.65 10.55 10.05
N GLU A 7 10.54 11.18 9.71
CA GLU A 7 9.32 11.07 10.51
C GLU A 7 8.90 9.60 10.43
N GLU A 8 9.14 8.85 11.50
CA GLU A 8 8.59 7.51 11.62
C GLU A 8 7.07 7.64 11.72
N VAL A 9 6.42 7.41 10.60
CA VAL A 9 4.96 7.41 10.51
C VAL A 9 4.47 6.22 11.31
N SER A 10 3.93 6.50 12.50
CA SER A 10 3.25 5.52 13.33
C SER A 10 1.99 5.09 12.61
N VAL A 11 2.05 3.98 11.87
CA VAL A 11 0.86 3.37 11.27
C VAL A 11 -0.04 2.89 12.42
N PRO A 12 -1.21 3.51 12.65
CA PRO A 12 -2.11 3.06 13.69
C PRO A 12 -2.58 1.64 13.37
N ASP A 13 -2.72 0.78 14.39
CA ASP A 13 -3.29 -0.57 14.26
C ASP A 13 -4.81 -0.51 14.05
N ASP A 14 -5.21 0.12 12.95
CA ASP A 14 -6.59 0.32 12.55
C ASP A 14 -7.11 -0.85 11.72
N ASN A 15 -8.42 -1.08 11.75
CA ASN A 15 -9.05 -2.19 11.00
C ASN A 15 -8.69 -2.15 9.49
N TRP A 16 -8.51 -0.94 8.93
CA TRP A 16 -8.08 -0.73 7.55
C TRP A 16 -6.68 -1.27 7.27
N TYR A 17 -5.74 -1.05 8.18
CA TYR A 17 -4.38 -1.58 8.08
C TYR A 17 -4.41 -3.12 8.06
N ARG A 18 -5.18 -3.73 8.97
CA ARG A 18 -5.27 -5.20 9.06
C ARG A 18 -5.82 -5.83 7.78
N ILE A 19 -6.90 -5.27 7.23
CA ILE A 19 -7.51 -5.74 5.98
C ILE A 19 -6.52 -5.58 4.81
N ALA A 20 -5.89 -4.40 4.70
CA ALA A 20 -4.93 -4.14 3.65
C ALA A 20 -3.69 -5.04 3.76
N ASN A 21 -3.17 -5.24 4.97
CA ASN A 21 -2.04 -6.13 5.23
C ASN A 21 -2.37 -7.58 4.87
N GLU A 22 -3.56 -8.06 5.23
CA GLU A 22 -3.98 -9.42 4.86
C GLU A 22 -4.09 -9.58 3.33
N LEU A 23 -4.69 -8.62 2.64
CA LEU A 23 -4.77 -8.62 1.17
C LEU A 23 -3.38 -8.60 0.53
N LEU A 24 -2.51 -7.67 0.91
CA LEU A 24 -1.16 -7.56 0.36
C LEU A 24 -0.30 -8.79 0.68
N SER A 25 -0.49 -9.42 1.84
CA SER A 25 0.24 -10.65 2.21
C SER A 25 -0.07 -11.82 1.25
N ARG A 26 -1.28 -11.88 0.67
CA ARG A 26 -1.64 -12.89 -0.35
C ARG A 26 -0.87 -12.70 -1.66
N ALA A 27 -0.41 -11.48 -1.92
CA ALA A 27 0.44 -11.13 -3.05
C ALA A 27 1.94 -11.15 -2.71
N ASP A 28 2.33 -11.64 -1.53
CA ASP A 28 3.73 -11.65 -1.07
C ASP A 28 4.33 -10.23 -1.07
N ILE A 29 3.55 -9.27 -0.56
CA ILE A 29 3.94 -7.86 -0.38
C ILE A 29 3.83 -7.52 1.10
N THR A 30 4.91 -7.01 1.66
CA THR A 30 4.98 -6.60 3.06
C THR A 30 4.89 -5.08 3.18
N ILE A 31 4.09 -4.59 4.13
CA ILE A 31 4.02 -3.14 4.42
C ILE A 31 5.26 -2.75 5.23
N ASN A 32 5.95 -1.68 4.79
CA ASN A 32 7.22 -1.22 5.31
C ASN A 32 8.32 -2.31 5.32
N GLY A 33 8.25 -3.24 4.35
CA GLY A 33 9.24 -4.28 4.17
C GLY A 33 10.50 -3.81 3.44
N SER A 34 11.44 -4.74 3.28
CA SER A 34 12.75 -4.49 2.65
C SER A 34 12.88 -5.08 1.24
N ALA A 35 11.89 -5.86 0.77
CA ALA A 35 11.93 -6.39 -0.59
C ALA A 35 11.64 -5.27 -1.61
N PRO A 36 12.16 -5.35 -2.84
CA PRO A 36 11.93 -4.31 -3.84
C PRO A 36 10.46 -4.12 -4.23
N SER A 37 9.64 -5.16 -4.05
CA SER A 37 8.19 -5.12 -4.28
C SER A 37 7.37 -4.64 -3.08
N ASP A 38 8.01 -4.45 -1.93
CA ASP A 38 7.34 -4.00 -0.72
C ASP A 38 7.02 -2.50 -0.82
N ILE A 39 5.95 -2.11 -0.14
CA ILE A 39 5.50 -0.72 -0.11
C ILE A 39 5.95 -0.07 1.19
N ARG A 40 6.33 1.20 1.14
CA ARG A 40 6.56 2.03 2.33
C ARG A 40 5.44 3.05 2.42
N VAL A 41 4.68 2.98 3.50
CA VAL A 41 3.53 3.87 3.70
C VAL A 41 3.97 5.06 4.54
N LYS A 42 3.79 6.25 3.99
CA LYS A 42 4.08 7.55 4.63
C LYS A 42 2.81 8.22 5.17
N ASN A 43 1.62 7.75 4.79
CA ASN A 43 0.37 8.28 5.30
C ASN A 43 -0.60 7.12 5.62
N PRO A 44 -1.08 6.99 6.88
CA PRO A 44 -2.00 5.93 7.26
C PRO A 44 -3.38 6.01 6.57
N ASP A 45 -3.79 7.18 6.07
CA ASP A 45 -5.03 7.33 5.30
C ASP A 45 -5.02 6.56 3.97
N PHE A 46 -3.83 6.13 3.52
CA PHE A 46 -3.64 5.24 2.36
C PHE A 46 -4.54 4.01 2.40
N PHE A 47 -4.57 3.28 3.52
CA PHE A 47 -5.30 2.01 3.59
C PHE A 47 -6.80 2.21 3.40
N LYS A 48 -7.35 3.23 4.03
CA LYS A 48 -8.76 3.57 3.91
C LYS A 48 -9.12 3.95 2.48
N ARG A 49 -8.31 4.81 1.83
CA ARG A 49 -8.55 5.26 0.46
C ARG A 49 -8.50 4.11 -0.54
N VAL A 50 -7.49 3.24 -0.47
CA VAL A 50 -7.37 2.07 -1.35
C VAL A 50 -8.54 1.11 -1.19
N LEU A 51 -9.01 0.88 0.04
CA LEU A 51 -10.14 -0.01 0.29
C LEU A 51 -11.49 0.59 -0.14
N GLN A 52 -11.60 1.90 -0.27
CA GLN A 52 -12.83 2.60 -0.71
C GLN A 52 -12.86 2.85 -2.22
N GLU A 53 -11.74 3.27 -2.81
CA GLU A 53 -11.63 3.71 -4.21
C GLU A 53 -10.95 2.66 -5.10
N GLY A 54 -10.48 1.55 -4.52
CA GLY A 54 -9.84 0.46 -5.24
C GLY A 54 -8.57 0.88 -5.97
N SER A 55 -8.48 0.52 -7.26
CA SER A 55 -7.31 0.82 -8.10
C SER A 55 -7.09 2.31 -8.33
N LEU A 56 -8.15 3.12 -8.32
CA LEU A 56 -8.03 4.57 -8.48
C LEU A 56 -7.36 5.19 -7.25
N GLY A 57 -7.84 4.88 -6.05
CA GLY A 57 -7.25 5.35 -4.81
C GLY A 57 -5.80 4.90 -4.62
N LEU A 58 -5.45 3.71 -5.11
CA LEU A 58 -4.06 3.22 -5.14
C LEU A 58 -3.16 4.09 -6.02
N GLY A 59 -3.62 4.45 -7.22
CA GLY A 59 -2.86 5.30 -8.15
C GLY A 59 -2.78 6.75 -7.69
N GLU A 60 -3.88 7.33 -7.23
CA GLU A 60 -3.91 8.72 -6.78
C GLU A 60 -3.09 8.91 -5.50
N SER A 61 -3.17 7.98 -4.54
CA SER A 61 -2.32 8.04 -3.33
C SER A 61 -0.83 7.87 -3.64
N TYR A 62 -0.47 7.21 -4.74
CA TYR A 62 0.91 7.17 -5.23
C TYR A 62 1.34 8.54 -5.77
N MET A 63 0.49 9.19 -6.56
CA MET A 63 0.73 10.54 -7.07
C MET A 63 0.84 11.58 -5.94
N ASP A 64 0.04 11.42 -4.88
CA ASP A 64 0.07 12.25 -3.68
C ASP A 64 1.28 11.96 -2.76
N GLY A 65 2.07 10.94 -3.07
CA GLY A 65 3.26 10.56 -2.29
C GLY A 65 2.96 9.91 -0.93
N TRP A 66 1.75 9.36 -0.74
CA TRP A 66 1.33 8.71 0.51
C TRP A 66 2.03 7.37 0.74
N TRP A 67 2.52 6.76 -0.32
CA TRP A 67 3.30 5.54 -0.27
C TRP A 67 4.32 5.53 -1.41
N GLU A 68 5.38 4.75 -1.23
CA GLU A 68 6.42 4.54 -2.23
C GLU A 68 6.76 3.06 -2.35
N CYS A 69 7.32 2.68 -3.50
CA CYS A 69 7.81 1.33 -3.76
C CYS A 69 9.03 1.44 -4.68
N GLU A 70 10.05 0.62 -4.45
CA GLU A 70 11.27 0.64 -5.26
C GLU A 70 11.01 0.08 -6.66
N ARG A 71 10.22 -0.99 -6.76
CA ARG A 71 9.89 -1.69 -8.01
C ARG A 71 8.39 -1.84 -8.19
N LEU A 72 7.76 -0.75 -8.62
CA LEU A 72 6.32 -0.71 -8.92
C LEU A 72 5.89 -1.74 -9.98
N ASP A 73 6.74 -2.00 -10.96
CA ASP A 73 6.51 -3.00 -11.99
C ASP A 73 6.33 -4.41 -11.39
N ILE A 74 7.18 -4.76 -10.42
CA ILE A 74 7.10 -6.04 -9.71
C ILE A 74 5.90 -6.06 -8.76
N PHE A 75 5.64 -4.95 -8.07
CA PHE A 75 4.47 -4.80 -7.20
C PHE A 75 3.17 -5.08 -7.96
N PHE A 76 2.92 -4.39 -9.08
CA PHE A 76 1.71 -4.61 -9.86
C PHE A 76 1.64 -6.02 -10.46
N SER A 77 2.78 -6.57 -10.90
CA SER A 77 2.82 -7.96 -11.37
C SER A 77 2.39 -8.95 -10.28
N LYS A 78 2.77 -8.73 -9.01
CA LYS A 78 2.37 -9.57 -7.87
C LYS A 78 0.89 -9.38 -7.53
N VAL A 79 0.43 -8.14 -7.44
CA VAL A 79 -0.96 -7.77 -7.11
C VAL A 79 -1.94 -8.38 -8.12
N LEU A 80 -1.70 -8.18 -9.42
CA LEU A 80 -2.55 -8.70 -10.49
C LEU A 80 -2.53 -10.23 -10.56
N ARG A 81 -1.36 -10.84 -10.30
CA ARG A 81 -1.24 -12.31 -10.27
C ARG A 81 -1.98 -12.93 -9.08
N ALA A 82 -2.05 -12.23 -7.96
CA ALA A 82 -2.83 -12.61 -6.80
C ALA A 82 -4.34 -12.32 -6.96
N GLY A 83 -4.73 -11.58 -8.01
CA GLY A 83 -6.13 -11.25 -8.30
C GLY A 83 -6.78 -10.42 -7.22
N LEU A 84 -6.02 -9.54 -6.55
CA LEU A 84 -6.50 -8.73 -5.43
C LEU A 84 -7.62 -7.77 -5.85
N GLU A 85 -7.67 -7.36 -7.11
CA GLU A 85 -8.76 -6.56 -7.66
C GLU A 85 -10.13 -7.24 -7.57
N ASN A 86 -10.17 -8.58 -7.54
CA ASN A 86 -11.40 -9.35 -7.42
C ASN A 86 -11.82 -9.59 -5.96
N GLN A 87 -10.99 -9.19 -5.00
CA GLN A 87 -11.23 -9.37 -3.56
C GLN A 87 -11.68 -8.08 -2.87
N LEU A 88 -11.60 -6.94 -3.57
CA LEU A 88 -12.11 -5.67 -3.08
C LEU A 88 -13.63 -5.63 -3.28
N PRO A 89 -14.39 -5.10 -2.29
CA PRO A 89 -15.81 -4.87 -2.49
C PRO A 89 -16.03 -3.93 -3.67
N PRO A 90 -17.11 -4.11 -4.46
CA PRO A 90 -17.41 -3.20 -5.54
C PRO A 90 -17.56 -1.77 -4.98
N PRO A 91 -17.09 -0.73 -5.72
CA PRO A 91 -17.26 0.65 -5.30
C PRO A 91 -18.76 0.93 -5.13
N CYS A 92 -19.12 1.51 -3.99
CA CYS A 92 -20.50 1.88 -3.63
C CYS A 92 -21.07 2.95 -4.56
#